data_AF-A0A812JQJ5-F1
#
_entry.id   AF-A0A812JQJ5-F1
#
_cell.length_a   1.000
_cell.length_b   1.000
_cell.length_c   1.000
_cell.angle_alpha   90.00
_cell.angle_beta   90.00
_cell.angle_gamma   90.00
#
_symmetry.space_group_name_H-M   'P 1'
#
loop_
_entity.id
_entity.type
_entity.pdbx_description
1 polymer ?
#
loop_
_entity_poly.entity_id
_entity_poly.type
_entity_poly.pdbx_seq_one_letter_code
_entity_poly.pdbx_strand_id
1 'polypeptide(L)'
;MDGMIPTAGKEGYGVVPGSAEAGLDVQTVYEWEYLGEPLFVFAYTAMVVGRQCLALSLIALQVFSTRIQKMLQADAKDFLMQCDPASIGLAQSYVCEASKAFVRCFPPVSIIVALVVASQLILCQRLFYLMIRHGVLVDFQNLAPYKDPMFWWVVITCVLALCHFIFHMVVAEQQDMEVHDLKAVIDAVFFGLPALFYIIFLYMSYDVEWLLLPLSKFWEEDPEWALKTSSELVSWLNLDARATGPLHPESCCQVFIKDMAESMCIAAQMAPGYQAGGLDERATTAATAIKRQGLIQRAWIVELLMDYRMADDKSRHFRVAWSLWIFITALICFAAVALLALQIAKDVEDIVRGQHAEILGTVVTGVNVLCMVSVILIFLYDAWPSRSTSV
;
A
#
# COMPACT_ATOMS: atom_id res chain seq x y z
N MET A 1 -22.05 5.28 1.16
CA MET A 1 -21.31 5.58 2.41
C MET A 1 -21.71 6.99 2.79
N ASP A 2 -23.01 7.20 2.97
CA ASP A 2 -23.67 8.49 2.69
C ASP A 2 -24.05 9.25 3.97
N GLY A 3 -23.35 8.99 5.08
CA GLY A 3 -23.85 9.32 6.42
C GLY A 3 -22.98 10.22 7.28
N MET A 4 -21.88 10.79 6.79
CA MET A 4 -20.96 11.53 7.67
C MET A 4 -20.20 12.67 7.01
N ILE A 5 -20.80 13.30 5.99
CA ILE A 5 -20.41 14.66 5.61
C ILE A 5 -21.36 15.57 6.38
N PRO A 6 -20.90 16.42 7.31
CA PRO A 6 -21.74 17.47 7.85
C PRO A 6 -22.14 18.33 6.65
N THR A 7 -23.39 18.18 6.17
CA THR A 7 -23.97 19.11 5.21
C THR A 7 -24.05 20.43 5.95
N ALA A 8 -23.01 21.25 5.81
CA ALA A 8 -23.09 22.66 6.12
C ALA A 8 -24.30 23.16 5.35
N GLY A 9 -25.40 23.38 6.07
CA GLY A 9 -26.67 23.72 5.47
C GLY A 9 -26.45 24.93 4.60
N LYS A 10 -26.70 24.79 3.29
CA LYS A 10 -27.02 25.91 2.41
C LYS A 10 -28.38 26.46 2.87
N GLU A 11 -28.44 27.00 4.09
CA GLU A 11 -29.55 27.87 4.46
C GLU A 11 -29.42 29.10 3.57
N GLY A 12 -30.40 29.28 2.69
CA GLY A 12 -30.46 30.40 1.76
C GLY A 12 -30.40 31.70 2.55
N TYR A 13 -29.25 32.35 2.53
CA TYR A 13 -29.10 33.71 3.01
C TYR A 13 -29.97 34.60 2.12
N GLY A 14 -31.14 34.97 2.65
CA GLY A 14 -31.94 36.06 2.13
C GLY A 14 -31.07 37.31 2.11
N VAL A 15 -30.76 37.79 0.91
CA VAL A 15 -30.01 39.02 0.69
C VAL A 15 -30.85 40.17 1.24
N VAL A 16 -30.46 40.70 2.40
CA VAL A 16 -31.01 41.94 2.95
C VAL A 16 -30.32 43.09 2.19
N PRO A 17 -31.05 43.87 1.38
CA PRO A 17 -30.46 44.97 0.63
C PRO A 17 -30.37 46.19 1.54
N GLY A 18 -29.17 46.62 1.92
CA GLY A 18 -29.03 47.98 2.47
C GLY A 18 -27.82 48.33 3.33
N SER A 19 -26.95 47.41 3.74
CA SER A 19 -25.74 47.79 4.49
C SER A 19 -24.53 47.87 3.57
N ALA A 20 -23.89 49.05 3.54
CA ALA A 20 -22.58 49.27 2.93
C ALA A 20 -21.50 48.58 3.79
N GLU A 21 -21.56 47.25 3.86
CA GLU A 21 -20.63 46.42 4.61
C GLU A 21 -19.36 46.22 3.79
N ALA A 22 -18.23 46.52 4.43
CA ALA A 22 -16.91 46.13 3.95
C ALA A 22 -16.96 44.64 3.64
N GLY A 23 -16.87 44.30 2.35
CA GLY A 23 -16.98 42.95 1.84
C GLY A 23 -15.96 42.04 2.49
N LEU A 24 -16.38 41.36 3.55
CA LEU A 24 -15.73 40.16 4.05
C LEU A 24 -15.90 39.14 2.94
N ASP A 25 -14.83 38.97 2.17
CA ASP A 25 -14.71 37.93 1.16
C ASP A 25 -14.83 36.59 1.90
N VAL A 26 -16.05 36.04 1.93
CA VAL A 26 -16.33 34.75 2.54
C VAL A 26 -15.66 33.73 1.65
N GLN A 27 -14.44 33.35 2.03
CA GLN A 27 -13.66 32.34 1.32
C GLN A 27 -14.46 31.04 1.29
N THR A 28 -15.03 30.72 0.13
CA THR A 28 -15.70 29.45 -0.12
C THR A 28 -14.68 28.33 -0.04
N VAL A 29 -14.78 27.49 0.98
CA VAL A 29 -13.98 26.28 1.12
C VAL A 29 -14.68 25.17 0.34
N TYR A 30 -13.99 24.61 -0.65
CA TYR A 30 -14.53 23.53 -1.47
C TYR A 30 -14.37 22.16 -0.81
N GLU A 31 -15.23 21.19 -1.15
CA GLU A 31 -15.20 19.85 -0.56
C GLU A 31 -13.87 19.14 -0.88
N TRP A 32 -13.38 19.30 -2.12
CA TRP A 32 -12.13 18.70 -2.54
C TRP A 32 -10.89 19.23 -1.80
N GLU A 33 -10.92 20.47 -1.30
CA GLU A 33 -9.82 21.01 -0.48
C GLU A 33 -9.71 20.25 0.85
N TYR A 34 -10.87 19.87 1.42
CA TYR A 34 -10.93 19.06 2.63
C TYR A 34 -10.45 17.63 2.38
N LEU A 35 -10.74 17.04 1.21
CA LEU A 35 -10.23 15.71 0.84
C LEU A 35 -8.70 15.67 0.78
N GLY A 36 -8.06 16.81 0.49
CA GLY A 36 -6.60 16.95 0.50
C GLY A 36 -5.98 17.13 1.88
N GLU A 37 -6.76 17.42 2.94
CA GLU A 37 -6.21 17.67 4.28
C GLU A 37 -5.45 16.44 4.83
N PRO A 38 -4.27 16.62 5.45
CA PRO A 38 -3.42 15.49 5.85
C PRO A 38 -4.18 14.45 6.66
N LEU A 39 -4.83 14.86 7.74
CA LEU A 39 -5.54 13.95 8.65
C LEU A 39 -6.70 13.23 7.96
N PHE A 40 -7.37 13.88 7.02
CA PHE A 40 -8.46 13.27 6.27
C PHE A 40 -7.93 12.14 5.37
N VAL A 41 -6.85 12.39 4.61
CA VAL A 41 -6.22 11.37 3.74
C VAL A 41 -5.77 10.15 4.56
N PHE A 42 -5.15 10.35 5.72
CA PHE A 42 -4.77 9.26 6.61
C PHE A 42 -5.99 8.51 7.15
N ALA A 43 -7.01 9.21 7.65
CA ALA A 43 -8.20 8.59 8.21
C ALA A 43 -9.00 7.81 7.16
N TYR A 44 -9.15 8.38 5.96
CA TYR A 44 -9.82 7.73 4.83
C TYR A 44 -9.07 6.46 4.41
N THR A 45 -7.76 6.55 4.18
CA THR A 45 -6.96 5.38 3.78
C THR A 45 -6.93 4.32 4.89
N ALA A 46 -6.78 4.72 6.15
CA ALA A 46 -6.85 3.83 7.30
C ALA A 46 -8.21 3.13 7.40
N MET A 47 -9.31 3.80 7.06
CA MET A 47 -10.63 3.18 7.06
C MET A 47 -10.80 2.17 5.91
N VAL A 48 -10.34 2.54 4.71
CA VAL A 48 -10.44 1.70 3.51
C VAL A 48 -9.59 0.45 3.66
N VAL A 49 -8.30 0.60 3.99
CA VAL A 49 -7.36 -0.52 4.12
C VAL A 49 -7.49 -1.22 5.47
N GLY A 50 -7.81 -0.49 6.54
CA GLY A 50 -7.92 -1.06 7.89
C GLY A 50 -9.00 -2.12 8.02
N ARG A 51 -10.10 -2.03 7.26
CA ARG A 51 -11.11 -3.11 7.21
C ARG A 51 -10.53 -4.41 6.67
N GLN A 52 -9.67 -4.33 5.65
CA GLN A 52 -9.01 -5.49 5.07
C GLN A 52 -7.92 -6.03 6.00
N CYS A 53 -7.10 -5.16 6.58
CA CYS A 53 -6.11 -5.55 7.59
C CYS A 53 -6.77 -6.20 8.80
N LEU A 54 -7.94 -5.72 9.24
CA LEU A 54 -8.69 -6.32 10.34
C LEU A 54 -9.18 -7.72 9.98
N ALA A 55 -9.79 -7.90 8.80
CA ALA A 55 -10.23 -9.21 8.32
C ALA A 55 -9.06 -10.20 8.24
N LEU A 56 -7.93 -9.79 7.66
CA LEU A 56 -6.70 -10.60 7.61
C LEU A 56 -6.12 -10.87 9.01
N SER A 57 -6.20 -9.90 9.93
CA SER A 57 -5.77 -10.08 11.32
C SER A 57 -6.64 -11.07 12.07
N LEU A 58 -7.94 -11.14 11.78
CA LEU A 58 -8.83 -12.15 12.34
C LEU A 58 -8.50 -13.54 11.80
N ILE A 59 -8.19 -13.67 10.51
CA ILE A 59 -7.73 -14.94 9.92
C ILE A 59 -6.39 -15.34 10.53
N ALA A 60 -5.44 -14.40 10.62
CA ALA A 60 -4.16 -14.62 11.28
C ALA A 60 -4.39 -15.09 12.71
N LEU A 61 -5.20 -14.36 13.47
CA LEU A 61 -5.54 -14.70 14.84
C LEU A 61 -6.15 -16.08 14.94
N GLN A 62 -7.09 -16.47 14.07
CA GLN A 62 -7.68 -17.81 14.06
C GLN A 62 -6.63 -18.90 13.77
N VAL A 63 -5.75 -18.67 12.79
CA VAL A 63 -4.70 -19.61 12.41
C VAL A 63 -3.65 -19.76 13.54
N PHE A 64 -3.25 -18.66 14.18
CA PHE A 64 -2.26 -18.68 15.27
C PHE A 64 -2.87 -19.00 16.64
N SER A 65 -4.13 -18.65 16.90
CA SER A 65 -4.79 -18.84 18.19
C SER A 65 -4.96 -20.30 18.50
N THR A 66 -5.24 -21.15 17.52
CA THR A 66 -5.28 -22.61 17.74
C THR A 66 -3.96 -23.14 18.28
N ARG A 67 -2.84 -22.61 17.78
CA ARG A 67 -1.50 -22.99 18.26
C ARG A 67 -1.17 -22.39 19.63
N ILE A 68 -1.50 -21.13 19.86
CA ILE A 68 -1.34 -20.48 21.17
C ILE A 68 -2.21 -21.18 22.22
N GLN A 69 -3.45 -21.50 21.87
CA GLN A 69 -4.36 -22.26 22.72
C GLN A 69 -3.81 -23.65 23.01
N LYS A 70 -3.25 -24.36 22.03
CA LYS A 70 -2.56 -25.63 22.29
C LYS A 70 -1.38 -25.51 23.26
N MET A 71 -0.64 -24.40 23.20
CA MET A 71 0.42 -24.14 24.19
C MET A 71 -0.15 -23.89 25.59
N LEU A 72 -1.35 -23.33 25.71
CA LEU A 72 -1.99 -22.99 26.99
C LEU A 72 -2.93 -24.07 27.54
N GLN A 73 -3.53 -24.87 26.67
CA GLN A 73 -4.59 -25.83 26.96
C GLN A 73 -4.36 -27.08 26.10
N ALA A 74 -4.22 -28.23 26.77
CA ALA A 74 -3.87 -29.50 26.13
C ALA A 74 -4.91 -30.01 25.11
N ASP A 75 -6.16 -29.53 25.15
CA ASP A 75 -7.30 -30.12 24.41
C ASP A 75 -7.85 -29.24 23.26
N ALA A 76 -7.11 -28.23 22.79
CA ALA A 76 -7.60 -27.38 21.70
C ALA A 76 -7.63 -28.14 20.35
N LYS A 77 -8.78 -28.12 19.67
CA LYS A 77 -8.97 -28.73 18.35
C LYS A 77 -8.13 -28.02 17.30
N ASP A 78 -7.44 -28.78 16.47
CA ASP A 78 -6.68 -28.23 15.34
C ASP A 78 -7.60 -27.71 14.23
N PHE A 79 -7.31 -26.49 13.78
CA PHE A 79 -7.89 -25.96 12.54
C PHE A 79 -7.23 -26.57 11.30
N LEU A 80 -5.95 -26.95 11.40
CA LEU A 80 -5.16 -27.50 10.30
C LEU A 80 -5.02 -29.02 10.44
N MET A 81 -5.03 -29.75 9.34
CA MET A 81 -4.86 -31.20 9.35
C MET A 81 -3.53 -31.62 9.99
N GLN A 82 -3.50 -32.76 10.67
CA GLN A 82 -2.25 -33.32 11.19
C GLN A 82 -1.49 -34.01 10.05
N CYS A 83 -0.26 -33.60 9.80
CA CYS A 83 0.55 -34.14 8.70
C CYS A 83 1.40 -35.31 9.20
N ASP A 84 0.78 -36.31 9.85
CA ASP A 84 1.52 -37.44 10.43
C ASP A 84 2.04 -38.39 9.34
N PRO A 85 3.36 -38.60 9.20
CA PRO A 85 3.91 -39.51 8.20
C PRO A 85 3.45 -40.96 8.37
N ALA A 86 2.99 -41.37 9.55
CA ALA A 86 2.45 -42.72 9.77
C ALA A 86 1.06 -42.92 9.14
N SER A 87 0.25 -41.86 9.03
CA SER A 87 -1.12 -41.93 8.51
C SER A 87 -1.21 -41.65 7.01
N ILE A 88 -0.47 -40.66 6.51
CA ILE A 88 -0.52 -40.23 5.10
C ILE A 88 0.73 -40.59 4.29
N GLY A 89 1.77 -41.09 4.95
CA GLY A 89 3.06 -41.39 4.31
C GLY A 89 4.01 -40.20 4.27
N LEU A 90 5.31 -40.49 4.18
CA LEU A 90 6.38 -39.51 4.36
C LEU A 90 6.36 -38.36 3.33
N ALA A 91 6.22 -38.69 2.03
CA ALA A 91 6.23 -37.68 0.98
C ALA A 91 5.01 -36.73 1.06
N GLN A 92 3.84 -37.29 1.35
CA GLN A 92 2.60 -36.53 1.54
C GLN A 92 2.67 -35.64 2.78
N SER A 93 3.26 -36.14 3.87
CA SER A 93 3.51 -35.38 5.09
C SER A 93 4.38 -34.13 4.84
N TYR A 94 5.44 -34.24 4.03
CA TYR A 94 6.24 -33.06 3.64
C TYR A 94 5.43 -32.03 2.84
N VAL A 95 4.64 -32.46 1.84
CA VAL A 95 3.80 -31.55 1.04
C VAL A 95 2.71 -30.91 1.90
N CYS A 96 2.13 -31.68 2.82
CA CYS A 96 1.17 -31.20 3.80
C CYS A 96 1.76 -30.11 4.69
N GLU A 97 2.95 -30.32 5.30
CA GLU A 97 3.60 -29.30 6.12
C GLU A 97 4.06 -28.06 5.33
N ALA A 98 4.50 -28.25 4.07
CA ALA A 98 4.85 -27.13 3.20
C ALA A 98 3.63 -26.24 2.87
N SER A 99 2.53 -26.85 2.44
CA SER A 99 1.29 -26.13 2.11
C SER A 99 0.65 -25.48 3.35
N LYS A 100 0.72 -26.15 4.49
CA LYS A 100 0.31 -25.63 5.80
C LYS A 100 1.10 -24.38 6.20
N ALA A 101 2.40 -24.35 5.92
CA ALA A 101 3.21 -23.15 6.14
C ALA A 101 2.72 -21.95 5.33
N PHE A 102 2.24 -22.16 4.09
CA PHE A 102 1.63 -21.08 3.30
C PHE A 102 0.33 -20.57 3.91
N VAL A 103 -0.52 -21.44 4.47
CA VAL A 103 -1.73 -21.02 5.20
C VAL A 103 -1.38 -20.08 6.37
N ARG A 104 -0.28 -20.36 7.07
CA ARG A 104 0.22 -19.54 8.19
C ARG A 104 0.88 -18.24 7.74
N CYS A 105 1.61 -18.26 6.62
CA CYS A 105 2.33 -17.09 6.10
C CYS A 105 1.42 -16.10 5.34
N PHE A 106 0.34 -16.56 4.72
CA PHE A 106 -0.50 -15.73 3.86
C PHE A 106 -1.06 -14.48 4.57
N PRO A 107 -1.70 -14.57 5.76
CA PRO A 107 -2.27 -13.37 6.39
C PRO A 107 -1.20 -12.33 6.80
N PRO A 108 -0.08 -12.70 7.46
CA PRO A 108 1.02 -11.76 7.73
C PRO A 108 1.59 -11.09 6.49
N VAL A 109 1.85 -11.86 5.42
CA VAL A 109 2.38 -11.33 4.15
C VAL A 109 1.39 -10.32 3.55
N SER A 110 0.11 -10.67 3.52
CA SER A 110 -0.97 -9.82 3.00
C SER A 110 -1.11 -8.52 3.79
N ILE A 111 -1.03 -8.57 5.13
CA ILE A 111 -1.07 -7.35 5.96
C ILE A 111 0.10 -6.42 5.62
N ILE A 112 1.32 -6.94 5.48
CA ILE A 112 2.48 -6.13 5.11
C ILE A 112 2.27 -5.47 3.74
N VAL A 113 1.88 -6.24 2.72
CA VAL A 113 1.66 -5.71 1.38
C VAL A 113 0.55 -4.66 1.38
N ALA A 114 -0.54 -4.90 2.13
CA ALA A 114 -1.64 -3.94 2.27
C ALA A 114 -1.18 -2.61 2.90
N LEU A 115 -0.36 -2.66 3.95
CA LEU A 115 0.16 -1.47 4.61
C LEU A 115 1.15 -0.68 3.72
N VAL A 116 1.97 -1.38 2.92
CA VAL A 116 2.84 -0.74 1.93
C VAL A 116 2.00 -0.03 0.86
N VAL A 117 0.98 -0.69 0.31
CA VAL A 117 0.06 -0.08 -0.68
C VAL A 117 -0.69 1.11 -0.06
N ALA A 118 -1.21 0.98 1.16
CA ALA A 118 -1.87 2.07 1.87
C ALA A 118 -0.97 3.31 2.00
N SER A 119 0.30 3.09 2.33
CA SER A 119 1.28 4.17 2.47
C SER A 119 1.49 4.89 1.12
N GLN A 120 1.53 4.15 0.01
CA GLN A 120 1.61 4.74 -1.33
C GLN A 120 0.35 5.51 -1.71
N LEU A 121 -0.83 5.01 -1.35
CA LEU A 121 -2.10 5.69 -1.60
C LEU A 121 -2.18 7.04 -0.88
N ILE A 122 -1.78 7.10 0.40
CA ILE A 122 -1.72 8.34 1.18
C ILE A 122 -0.86 9.39 0.48
N LEU A 123 0.33 8.98 0.01
CA LEU A 123 1.27 9.86 -0.68
C LEU A 123 0.70 10.37 -2.01
N CYS A 124 0.15 9.46 -2.83
CA CYS A 124 -0.40 9.82 -4.14
C CYS A 124 -1.62 10.74 -4.00
N GLN A 125 -2.54 10.42 -3.07
CA GLN A 125 -3.71 11.26 -2.79
C GLN A 125 -3.29 12.66 -2.32
N ARG A 126 -2.36 12.74 -1.35
CA ARG A 126 -1.87 14.03 -0.86
C ARG A 126 -1.23 14.83 -1.99
N LEU A 127 -0.35 14.22 -2.78
CA LEU A 127 0.31 14.89 -3.90
C LEU A 127 -0.70 15.41 -4.93
N PHE A 128 -1.70 14.59 -5.28
CA PHE A 128 -2.74 14.94 -6.25
C PHE A 128 -3.50 16.20 -5.85
N TYR A 129 -4.09 16.22 -4.66
CA TYR A 129 -4.88 17.37 -4.20
C TYR A 129 -4.01 18.61 -4.02
N LEU A 130 -2.76 18.41 -3.60
CA LEU A 130 -1.80 19.48 -3.45
C LEU A 130 -1.46 20.13 -4.80
N MET A 131 -1.33 19.32 -5.85
CA MET A 131 -1.01 19.78 -7.19
C MET A 131 -2.18 20.47 -7.88
N ILE A 132 -3.38 19.91 -7.73
CA ILE A 132 -4.61 20.55 -8.22
C ILE A 132 -4.75 21.94 -7.59
N ARG A 133 -4.48 22.09 -6.30
CA ARG A 133 -4.54 23.39 -5.63
C ARG A 133 -3.61 24.46 -6.22
N HIS A 134 -2.52 24.04 -6.87
CA HIS A 134 -1.58 24.93 -7.55
C HIS A 134 -1.82 25.00 -9.07
N GLY A 135 -2.96 24.51 -9.54
CA GLY A 135 -3.32 24.53 -10.95
C GLY A 135 -2.54 23.54 -11.82
N VAL A 136 -1.89 22.54 -11.21
CA VAL A 136 -1.13 21.52 -11.92
C VAL A 136 -1.87 20.19 -11.87
N LEU A 137 -2.07 19.60 -13.06
CA LEU A 137 -2.66 18.27 -13.17
C LEU A 137 -1.56 17.20 -13.15
N VAL A 138 -1.64 16.27 -12.20
CA VAL A 138 -0.74 15.11 -12.13
C VAL A 138 -1.47 13.90 -12.69
N ASP A 139 -0.86 13.29 -13.70
CA ASP A 139 -1.25 11.98 -14.23
C ASP A 139 -0.38 10.90 -13.57
N PHE A 140 -1.02 9.98 -12.83
CA PHE A 140 -0.33 8.85 -12.23
C PHE A 140 -0.36 7.68 -13.18
N GLN A 141 0.81 7.24 -13.64
CA GLN A 141 0.89 5.97 -14.37
C GLN A 141 0.40 4.82 -13.47
N ASN A 142 -0.72 4.23 -13.85
CA ASN A 142 -1.29 3.07 -13.19
C ASN A 142 -0.32 1.90 -13.30
N LEU A 143 0.06 1.37 -12.13
CA LEU A 143 0.96 0.22 -12.05
C LEU A 143 0.12 -1.03 -12.32
N ALA A 144 0.43 -1.73 -13.42
CA ALA A 144 -0.20 -3.00 -13.71
C ALA A 144 0.12 -4.03 -12.60
N PRO A 145 -0.88 -4.56 -11.86
CA PRO A 145 -0.64 -5.48 -10.73
C PRO A 145 0.20 -6.70 -11.12
N TYR A 146 -0.03 -7.24 -12.33
CA TYR A 146 0.70 -8.39 -12.85
C TYR A 146 2.18 -8.13 -13.14
N LYS A 147 2.65 -6.87 -13.10
CA LYS A 147 4.07 -6.52 -13.19
C LYS A 147 4.73 -6.36 -11.82
N ASP A 148 3.94 -6.32 -10.74
CA ASP A 148 4.47 -6.13 -9.39
C ASP A 148 4.80 -7.48 -8.73
N PRO A 149 6.05 -7.71 -8.31
CA PRO A 149 6.43 -8.94 -7.63
C PRO A 149 5.72 -9.14 -6.28
N MET A 150 5.35 -8.06 -5.57
CA MET A 150 4.62 -8.15 -4.30
C MET A 150 3.20 -8.70 -4.50
N PHE A 151 2.54 -8.30 -5.60
CA PHE A 151 1.23 -8.84 -5.96
C PHE A 151 1.31 -10.35 -6.23
N TRP A 152 2.27 -10.78 -7.05
CA TRP A 152 2.46 -12.20 -7.34
C TRP A 152 2.83 -13.02 -6.09
N TRP A 153 3.60 -12.46 -5.18
CA TRP A 153 3.92 -13.13 -3.91
C TRP A 153 2.66 -13.41 -3.09
N VAL A 154 1.74 -12.46 -2.97
CA VAL A 154 0.43 -12.65 -2.31
C VAL A 154 -0.41 -13.69 -3.04
N VAL A 155 -0.50 -13.62 -4.37
CA VAL A 155 -1.30 -14.57 -5.16
C VAL A 155 -0.76 -16.00 -5.03
N ILE A 156 0.56 -16.19 -5.16
CA ILE A 156 1.20 -17.51 -5.06
C ILE A 156 1.02 -18.08 -3.65
N THR A 157 1.23 -17.26 -2.60
CA THR A 157 1.03 -17.71 -1.22
C THR A 157 -0.43 -18.09 -0.96
N CYS A 158 -1.39 -17.34 -1.51
CA CYS A 158 -2.81 -17.69 -1.41
C CYS A 158 -3.15 -18.99 -2.13
N VAL A 159 -2.68 -19.18 -3.37
CA VAL A 159 -2.95 -20.40 -4.15
C VAL A 159 -2.39 -21.63 -3.44
N LEU A 160 -1.15 -21.56 -2.95
CA LEU A 160 -0.52 -22.67 -2.22
C LEU A 160 -1.20 -22.94 -0.86
N ALA A 161 -1.71 -21.90 -0.20
CA ALA A 161 -2.55 -22.06 0.99
C ALA A 161 -3.88 -22.75 0.67
N LEU A 162 -4.56 -22.40 -0.43
CA LEU A 162 -5.79 -23.07 -0.88
C LEU A 162 -5.54 -24.53 -1.27
N CYS A 163 -4.40 -24.83 -1.90
CA CYS A 163 -3.97 -26.20 -2.19
C CYS A 163 -3.87 -27.06 -0.92
N HIS A 164 -3.53 -26.49 0.24
CA HIS A 164 -3.54 -27.22 1.52
C HIS A 164 -4.92 -27.76 1.86
N PHE A 165 -5.97 -26.95 1.72
CA PHE A 165 -7.34 -27.37 2.03
C PHE A 165 -7.86 -28.39 1.02
N ILE A 166 -7.52 -28.24 -0.26
CA ILE A 166 -7.85 -29.26 -1.28
C ILE A 166 -7.15 -30.58 -0.94
N PHE A 167 -5.88 -30.53 -0.57
CA PHE A 167 -5.14 -31.71 -0.14
C PHE A 167 -5.77 -32.38 1.09
N HIS A 168 -6.22 -31.58 2.07
CA HIS A 168 -6.94 -32.08 3.24
C HIS A 168 -8.25 -32.80 2.87
N MET A 169 -9.04 -32.25 1.95
CA MET A 169 -10.27 -32.91 1.47
C MET A 169 -9.97 -34.24 0.77
N VAL A 170 -8.95 -34.29 -0.10
CA VAL A 170 -8.58 -35.54 -0.81
C VAL A 170 -8.11 -36.62 0.17
N VAL A 171 -7.35 -36.25 1.20
CA VAL A 171 -6.90 -37.20 2.23
C VAL A 171 -8.05 -37.67 3.11
N ALA A 172 -8.97 -36.78 3.47
CA ALA A 172 -10.13 -37.12 4.29
C ALA A 172 -11.07 -38.11 3.57
N GLU A 173 -11.29 -37.91 2.26
CA GLU A 173 -12.05 -38.83 1.40
C GLU A 173 -11.39 -40.22 1.36
N GLN A 174 -10.06 -40.30 1.25
CA GLN A 174 -9.33 -41.58 1.23
C GLN A 174 -9.42 -42.36 2.56
N GLN A 175 -9.75 -41.69 3.66
CA GLN A 175 -9.84 -42.30 5.00
C GLN A 175 -11.27 -42.67 5.41
N ASP A 176 -12.25 -42.54 4.51
CA ASP A 176 -13.69 -42.80 4.76
C ASP A 176 -14.24 -42.04 6.00
N MET A 177 -13.78 -40.81 6.24
CA MET A 177 -14.16 -40.01 7.41
C MET A 177 -15.23 -38.95 7.10
N GLU A 178 -16.50 -39.35 6.97
CA GLU A 178 -17.61 -38.44 6.58
C GLU A 178 -17.72 -37.15 7.41
N VAL A 179 -17.43 -37.18 8.72
CA VAL A 179 -17.54 -36.00 9.60
C VAL A 179 -16.42 -34.98 9.37
N HIS A 180 -15.26 -35.42 8.87
CA HIS A 180 -14.10 -34.55 8.67
C HIS A 180 -14.22 -33.70 7.39
N ASP A 181 -14.95 -34.18 6.38
CA ASP A 181 -15.13 -33.49 5.11
C ASP A 181 -15.86 -32.15 5.28
N LEU A 182 -16.95 -32.13 6.06
CA LEU A 182 -17.72 -30.90 6.28
C LEU A 182 -16.87 -29.83 6.98
N LYS A 183 -16.06 -30.21 7.96
CA LYS A 183 -15.16 -29.27 8.66
C LYS A 183 -14.09 -28.72 7.71
N ALA A 184 -13.47 -29.57 6.88
CA ALA A 184 -12.47 -29.14 5.92
C ALA A 184 -13.03 -28.11 4.92
N VAL A 185 -14.26 -28.34 4.43
CA VAL A 185 -14.97 -27.40 3.55
C VAL A 185 -15.26 -26.08 4.25
N ILE A 186 -15.75 -26.12 5.49
CA ILE A 186 -16.02 -24.93 6.30
C ILE A 186 -14.73 -24.12 6.49
N ASP A 187 -13.65 -24.77 6.94
CA ASP A 187 -12.35 -24.15 7.17
C ASP A 187 -11.79 -23.52 5.87
N ALA A 188 -11.95 -24.20 4.73
CA ALA A 188 -11.57 -23.71 3.41
C ALA A 188 -12.38 -22.48 2.97
N VAL A 189 -13.69 -22.44 3.22
CA VAL A 189 -14.55 -21.29 2.88
C VAL A 189 -14.22 -20.09 3.76
N PHE A 190 -14.04 -20.31 5.07
CA PHE A 190 -13.69 -19.25 6.02
C PHE A 190 -12.32 -18.61 5.72
N PHE A 191 -11.36 -19.40 5.23
CA PHE A 191 -10.07 -18.87 4.80
C PHE A 191 -10.14 -18.27 3.39
N GLY A 192 -10.70 -19.00 2.42
CA GLY A 192 -10.62 -18.70 1.00
C GLY A 192 -11.46 -17.51 0.57
N LEU A 193 -12.66 -17.33 1.13
CA LEU A 193 -13.54 -16.23 0.73
C LEU A 193 -12.95 -14.86 1.10
N PRO A 194 -12.52 -14.59 2.35
CA PRO A 194 -11.83 -13.34 2.68
C PRO A 194 -10.52 -13.14 1.91
N ALA A 195 -9.74 -14.21 1.69
CA ALA A 195 -8.50 -14.15 0.92
C ALA A 195 -8.75 -13.69 -0.53
N LEU A 196 -9.80 -14.23 -1.17
CA LEU A 196 -10.21 -13.82 -2.51
C LEU A 196 -10.66 -12.36 -2.55
N PHE A 197 -11.51 -11.93 -1.61
CA PHE A 197 -11.92 -10.52 -1.52
C PHE A 197 -10.74 -9.58 -1.30
N TYR A 198 -9.78 -9.99 -0.48
CA TYR A 198 -8.55 -9.25 -0.28
C TYR A 198 -7.73 -9.14 -1.57
N ILE A 199 -7.56 -10.22 -2.35
CA ILE A 199 -6.84 -10.16 -3.63
C ILE A 199 -7.53 -9.25 -4.64
N ILE A 200 -8.87 -9.30 -4.72
CA ILE A 200 -9.65 -8.41 -5.58
C ILE A 200 -9.46 -6.96 -5.13
N PHE A 201 -9.57 -6.69 -3.83
CA PHE A 201 -9.35 -5.35 -3.29
C PHE A 201 -7.92 -4.86 -3.55
N LEU A 202 -6.92 -5.72 -3.34
CA LEU A 202 -5.53 -5.44 -3.63
C LEU A 202 -5.36 -5.07 -5.09
N TYR A 203 -5.93 -5.86 -6.02
CA TYR A 203 -5.91 -5.55 -7.46
C TYR A 203 -6.51 -4.16 -7.76
N MET A 204 -7.68 -3.84 -7.18
CA MET A 204 -8.33 -2.54 -7.37
C MET A 204 -7.51 -1.38 -6.81
N SER A 205 -6.75 -1.60 -5.72
CA SER A 205 -5.94 -0.56 -5.09
C SER A 205 -4.70 -0.12 -5.88
N TYR A 206 -4.30 -0.87 -6.92
CA TYR A 206 -3.25 -0.45 -7.85
C TYR A 206 -3.72 0.64 -8.82
N ASP A 207 -5.03 0.75 -9.03
CA ASP A 207 -5.65 1.81 -9.81
C ASP A 207 -5.89 3.02 -8.90
N VAL A 208 -4.89 3.89 -8.83
CA VAL A 208 -4.93 5.04 -7.92
C VAL A 208 -5.95 6.06 -8.37
N GLU A 209 -6.19 6.17 -9.68
CA GLU A 209 -7.16 7.11 -10.25
C GLU A 209 -8.58 6.86 -9.74
N TRP A 210 -8.95 5.59 -9.51
CA TRP A 210 -10.25 5.23 -8.94
C TRP A 210 -10.45 5.70 -7.49
N LEU A 211 -9.37 5.94 -6.76
CA LEU A 211 -9.39 6.44 -5.38
C LEU A 211 -9.26 7.96 -5.31
N LEU A 212 -9.01 8.63 -6.43
CA LEU A 212 -8.95 10.08 -6.54
C LEU A 212 -10.32 10.63 -6.93
N LEU A 213 -10.56 11.89 -6.57
CA LEU A 213 -11.77 12.58 -7.03
C LEU A 213 -11.71 12.73 -8.56
N PRO A 214 -12.73 12.29 -9.32
CA PRO A 214 -12.72 12.43 -10.76
C PRO A 214 -12.71 13.92 -11.13
N LEU A 215 -11.96 14.28 -12.17
CA LEU A 215 -11.86 15.67 -12.63
C LEU A 215 -13.23 16.30 -12.90
N SER A 216 -14.18 15.53 -13.41
CA SER A 216 -15.55 16.01 -13.62
C SER A 216 -16.18 16.61 -12.36
N LYS A 217 -15.96 16.02 -11.18
CA LYS A 217 -16.51 16.55 -9.92
C LYS A 217 -15.84 17.87 -9.50
N PHE A 218 -14.56 18.08 -9.84
CA PHE A 218 -13.93 19.40 -9.65
C PHE A 218 -14.55 20.47 -10.56
N TRP A 219 -14.85 20.14 -11.81
CA TRP A 219 -15.52 21.05 -12.74
C TRP A 219 -16.94 21.40 -12.32
N GLU A 220 -17.63 20.46 -11.65
CA GLU A 220 -18.97 20.68 -11.10
C GLU A 220 -18.96 21.63 -9.89
N GLU A 221 -17.93 21.56 -9.03
CA GLU A 221 -17.82 22.39 -7.83
C GLU A 221 -17.33 23.83 -8.11
N ASP A 222 -16.38 24.02 -9.03
CA ASP A 222 -15.87 25.35 -9.44
C ASP A 222 -15.53 25.40 -10.95
N PRO A 223 -16.51 25.70 -11.81
CA PRO A 223 -16.31 25.74 -13.26
C PRO A 223 -15.42 26.91 -13.70
N GLU A 224 -15.41 28.03 -12.97
CA GLU A 224 -14.61 29.21 -13.32
C GLU A 224 -13.12 28.94 -13.09
N TRP A 225 -12.78 28.38 -11.92
CA TRP A 225 -11.41 27.98 -11.62
C TRP A 225 -10.92 26.87 -12.55
N ALA A 226 -11.76 25.87 -12.85
CA ALA A 226 -11.39 24.77 -13.74
C ALA A 226 -11.14 25.25 -15.19
N LEU A 227 -11.97 26.18 -15.69
CA LEU A 227 -11.77 26.82 -16.99
C LEU A 227 -10.47 27.63 -17.03
N LYS A 228 -10.20 28.41 -15.97
CA LYS A 228 -8.96 29.18 -15.86
C LYS A 228 -7.74 28.27 -15.86
N THR A 229 -7.71 27.27 -14.98
CA THR A 229 -6.60 26.33 -14.82
C THR A 229 -6.34 25.52 -16.09
N SER A 230 -7.39 25.03 -16.75
CA SER A 230 -7.25 24.32 -18.02
C SER A 230 -6.69 25.20 -19.14
N SER A 231 -7.09 26.49 -19.20
CA SER A 231 -6.53 27.44 -20.16
C SER A 231 -5.04 27.73 -19.90
N GLU A 232 -4.64 27.84 -18.63
CA GLU A 232 -3.24 28.04 -18.24
C GLU A 232 -2.41 26.79 -18.57
N LEU A 233 -2.89 25.58 -18.27
CA LEU A 233 -2.23 24.32 -18.62
C LEU A 233 -1.98 24.18 -20.13
N VAL A 234 -2.97 24.53 -20.97
CA VAL A 234 -2.80 24.54 -22.43
C VAL A 234 -1.73 25.54 -22.85
N SER A 235 -1.63 26.70 -22.17
CA SER A 235 -0.57 27.67 -22.46
C SER A 235 0.83 27.12 -22.14
N TRP A 236 0.98 26.40 -21.03
CA TRP A 236 2.24 25.75 -20.63
C TRP A 236 2.66 24.65 -21.59
N LEU A 237 1.73 23.78 -22.00
CA LEU A 237 1.99 22.72 -22.98
C LEU A 237 2.46 23.31 -24.33
N ASN A 238 1.89 24.44 -24.74
CA ASN A 238 2.29 25.12 -25.97
C ASN A 238 3.65 25.83 -25.86
N LEU A 239 4.05 26.27 -24.66
CA LEU A 239 5.36 26.85 -24.41
C LEU A 239 6.46 25.80 -24.45
N ASP A 240 6.24 24.62 -23.86
CA ASP A 240 7.24 23.55 -23.84
C ASP A 240 7.48 22.97 -25.24
N ALA A 241 6.42 22.86 -26.05
CA ALA A 241 6.53 22.48 -27.46
C ALA A 241 7.42 23.45 -28.28
N ARG A 242 7.53 24.72 -27.87
CA ARG A 242 8.39 25.74 -28.51
C ARG A 242 9.79 25.81 -27.90
N ALA A 243 9.95 25.40 -26.65
CA ALA A 243 11.20 25.45 -25.90
C ALA A 243 12.15 24.27 -26.19
N THR A 244 11.73 23.28 -26.98
CA THR A 244 12.57 22.16 -27.49
C THR A 244 13.67 22.60 -28.48
N GLY A 245 13.95 23.90 -28.61
CA GLY A 245 15.20 24.38 -29.17
C GLY A 245 16.39 23.99 -28.27
N PRO A 246 17.60 23.86 -28.82
CA PRO A 246 18.78 23.45 -28.05
C PRO A 246 19.07 24.47 -26.94
N LEU A 247 18.72 24.12 -25.70
CA LEU A 247 18.97 24.93 -24.51
C LEU A 247 20.47 24.93 -24.21
N HIS A 248 21.05 26.13 -24.13
CA HIS A 248 22.44 26.33 -23.73
C HIS A 248 22.62 25.99 -22.23
N PRO A 249 23.58 25.11 -21.87
CA PRO A 249 23.70 24.56 -20.51
C PRO A 249 24.30 25.49 -19.44
N GLU A 250 24.59 26.76 -19.74
CA GLU A 250 25.45 27.59 -18.86
C GLU A 250 24.73 28.57 -17.92
N SER A 251 23.40 28.59 -17.88
CA SER A 251 22.66 29.56 -17.04
C SER A 251 21.86 28.91 -15.91
N CYS A 252 22.53 28.19 -15.01
CA CYS A 252 21.94 27.74 -13.74
C CYS A 252 21.95 28.89 -12.70
N CYS A 253 20.94 29.75 -12.74
CA CYS A 253 20.64 30.65 -11.63
C CYS A 253 20.16 29.84 -10.41
N GLN A 254 20.67 30.16 -9.21
CA GLN A 254 20.13 29.68 -7.94
C GLN A 254 18.72 30.28 -7.74
N VAL A 255 17.70 29.57 -8.22
CA VAL A 255 16.30 29.93 -8.02
C VAL A 255 15.94 29.60 -6.57
N PHE A 256 15.60 30.64 -5.81
CA PHE A 256 15.10 30.50 -4.44
C PHE A 256 13.66 29.99 -4.51
N ILE A 257 13.50 28.67 -4.44
CA ILE A 257 12.21 27.98 -4.52
C ILE A 257 11.32 28.45 -3.37
N LYS A 258 10.40 29.37 -3.66
CA LYS A 258 9.48 29.92 -2.66
C LYS A 258 8.11 29.21 -2.69
N ASP A 259 7.83 28.50 -3.78
CA ASP A 259 6.59 27.79 -4.03
C ASP A 259 6.88 26.31 -4.39
N MET A 260 6.03 25.42 -3.89
CA MET A 260 6.12 23.99 -4.15
C MET A 260 5.90 23.66 -5.62
N ALA A 261 5.07 24.44 -6.33
CA ALA A 261 4.89 24.30 -7.77
C ALA A 261 6.22 24.48 -8.53
N GLU A 262 7.05 25.44 -8.10
CA GLU A 262 8.37 25.69 -8.68
C GLU A 262 9.35 24.56 -8.35
N SER A 263 9.34 24.07 -7.10
CA SER A 263 10.11 22.87 -6.70
C SER A 263 9.75 21.66 -7.57
N MET A 264 8.48 21.53 -7.92
CA MET A 264 7.95 20.41 -8.67
C MET A 264 8.22 20.50 -10.16
N CYS A 265 8.17 21.68 -10.78
CA CYS A 265 8.66 21.87 -12.16
C CYS A 265 10.13 21.47 -12.25
N ILE A 266 10.95 21.88 -11.27
CA ILE A 266 12.37 21.51 -11.22
C ILE A 266 12.53 20.01 -11.01
N ALA A 267 11.82 19.41 -10.05
CA ALA A 267 11.89 17.96 -9.77
C ALA A 267 11.37 17.11 -10.94
N ALA A 268 10.32 17.54 -11.63
CA ALA A 268 9.78 16.87 -12.82
C ALA A 268 10.74 16.97 -14.01
N GLN A 269 11.40 18.11 -14.20
CA GLN A 269 12.47 18.26 -15.20
C GLN A 269 13.71 17.43 -14.87
N MET A 270 14.00 17.22 -13.58
CA MET A 270 15.10 16.36 -13.12
C MET A 270 14.72 14.87 -13.05
N ALA A 271 13.43 14.52 -13.19
CA ALA A 271 13.00 13.13 -13.13
C ALA A 271 13.63 12.32 -14.29
N PRO A 272 14.27 11.18 -14.00
CA PRO A 272 14.96 10.36 -14.99
C PRO A 272 13.96 9.70 -15.95
N GLY A 273 13.57 10.43 -16.99
CA GLY A 273 12.60 9.98 -18.00
C GLY A 273 12.19 11.06 -18.99
N TYR A 274 12.31 12.34 -18.65
CA TYR A 274 11.87 13.46 -19.50
C TYR A 274 12.91 13.96 -20.52
N GLN A 275 14.03 13.26 -20.75
CA GLN A 275 14.95 13.65 -21.81
C GLN A 275 14.49 13.12 -23.17
N ALA A 276 13.84 14.01 -23.92
CA ALA A 276 13.61 13.87 -25.34
C ALA A 276 14.97 13.71 -26.08
N GLY A 277 15.27 12.50 -26.54
CA GLY A 277 16.07 12.32 -27.77
C GLY A 277 17.59 12.49 -27.71
N GLY A 278 18.27 12.19 -26.60
CA GLY A 278 19.75 12.10 -26.57
C GLY A 278 20.22 10.66 -26.38
N LEU A 279 20.55 9.96 -27.46
CA LEU A 279 20.72 8.50 -27.50
C LEU A 279 22.08 7.95 -27.00
N ASP A 280 23.10 8.76 -26.71
CA ASP A 280 24.48 8.23 -26.77
C ASP A 280 25.38 8.32 -25.51
N GLU A 281 24.94 8.82 -24.36
CA GLU A 281 25.88 8.95 -23.20
C GLU A 281 25.32 8.53 -21.83
N ARG A 282 24.22 7.77 -21.81
CA ARG A 282 23.46 7.43 -20.57
C ARG A 282 23.44 5.96 -20.15
N ALA A 283 24.31 5.12 -20.71
CA ALA A 283 24.33 3.68 -20.40
C ALA A 283 24.78 3.35 -18.95
N THR A 284 25.50 4.25 -18.26
CA THR A 284 26.05 3.98 -16.91
C THR A 284 25.17 4.45 -15.75
N THR A 285 24.36 5.50 -15.91
CA THR A 285 23.35 5.92 -14.91
C THR A 285 22.00 5.21 -15.08
N ALA A 286 21.72 4.64 -16.26
CA ALA A 286 20.57 3.76 -16.44
C ALA A 286 20.68 2.47 -15.60
N ALA A 287 21.89 1.96 -15.33
CA ALA A 287 22.10 0.77 -14.51
C ALA A 287 21.64 0.91 -13.05
N THR A 288 21.65 2.13 -12.48
CA THR A 288 21.09 2.43 -11.15
C THR A 288 19.59 2.74 -11.19
N ALA A 289 19.08 3.28 -12.29
CA ALA A 289 17.63 3.45 -12.51
C ALA A 289 16.89 2.10 -12.76
N ILE A 290 17.61 1.09 -13.24
CA ILE A 290 17.08 -0.24 -13.63
C ILE A 290 16.52 -1.09 -12.47
N LYS A 291 16.59 -0.68 -11.19
CA LYS A 291 16.16 -1.54 -10.07
C LYS A 291 15.00 -1.08 -9.19
N ARG A 292 14.44 0.12 -9.35
CA ARG A 292 13.22 0.53 -8.62
C ARG A 292 11.98 0.12 -9.42
N GLN A 293 11.65 -1.16 -9.43
CA GLN A 293 10.43 -1.68 -10.05
C GLN A 293 9.26 -1.75 -9.04
N GLY A 294 8.04 -1.48 -9.51
CA GLY A 294 6.79 -1.67 -8.74
C GLY A 294 6.48 -0.53 -7.77
N LEU A 295 5.81 -0.85 -6.66
CA LEU A 295 5.38 0.11 -5.62
C LEU A 295 6.50 1.03 -5.09
N ILE A 296 7.76 0.59 -5.16
CA ILE A 296 8.93 1.36 -4.72
C ILE A 296 9.27 2.52 -5.68
N GLN A 297 8.81 2.48 -6.93
CA GLN A 297 9.07 3.52 -7.92
C GLN A 297 8.54 4.90 -7.48
N ARG A 298 7.57 4.94 -6.56
CA ARG A 298 6.92 6.16 -6.07
C ARG A 298 7.56 6.75 -4.80
N ALA A 299 8.71 6.23 -4.36
CA ALA A 299 9.43 6.75 -3.19
C ALA A 299 9.80 8.25 -3.29
N TRP A 300 9.99 8.78 -4.51
CA TRP A 300 10.26 10.21 -4.73
C TRP A 300 9.15 11.13 -4.20
N ILE A 301 7.90 10.66 -4.12
CA ILE A 301 6.79 11.44 -3.56
C ILE A 301 7.03 11.72 -2.07
N VAL A 302 7.63 10.77 -1.35
CA VAL A 302 8.02 10.95 0.06
C VAL A 302 9.06 12.05 0.16
N GLU A 303 10.11 11.99 -0.66
CA GLU A 303 11.19 12.99 -0.65
C GLU A 303 10.64 14.39 -0.88
N LEU A 304 9.70 14.53 -1.82
CA LEU A 304 9.03 15.78 -2.12
C LEU A 304 8.15 16.26 -0.96
N LEU A 305 7.24 15.42 -0.45
CA LEU A 305 6.27 15.80 0.59
C LEU A 305 6.91 16.01 1.97
N MET A 306 8.08 15.41 2.20
CA MET A 306 8.82 15.49 3.45
C MET A 306 9.93 16.54 3.44
N ASP A 307 10.10 17.31 2.36
CA ASP A 307 11.12 18.35 2.27
C ASP A 307 10.97 19.38 3.41
N TYR A 308 12.04 19.56 4.19
CA TYR A 308 12.08 20.49 5.32
C TYR A 308 12.01 21.96 4.89
N ARG A 309 12.31 22.25 3.62
CA ARG A 309 12.19 23.61 3.06
C ARG A 309 10.73 24.07 2.98
N MET A 310 9.78 23.14 2.93
CA MET A 310 8.35 23.44 3.02
C MET A 310 7.98 23.80 4.46
N ALA A 311 7.95 25.10 4.72
CA ALA A 311 7.75 25.67 6.05
C ALA A 311 6.27 25.84 6.45
N ASP A 312 5.33 25.60 5.53
CA ASP A 312 3.90 25.79 5.76
C ASP A 312 3.34 24.83 6.82
N ASP A 313 2.32 25.29 7.56
CA ASP A 313 1.76 24.55 8.68
C ASP A 313 1.11 23.23 8.24
N LYS A 314 0.53 23.17 7.04
CA LYS A 314 -0.08 21.92 6.53
C LYS A 314 0.98 20.85 6.26
N SER A 315 2.13 21.23 5.69
CA SER A 315 3.27 20.32 5.49
C SER A 315 3.88 19.87 6.83
N ARG A 316 3.96 20.75 7.84
CA ARG A 316 4.38 20.35 9.20
C ARG A 316 3.46 19.28 9.79
N HIS A 317 2.14 19.50 9.73
CA HIS A 317 1.16 18.52 10.21
C HIS A 317 1.24 17.20 9.44
N PHE A 318 1.41 17.27 8.11
CA PHE A 318 1.60 16.08 7.28
C PHE A 318 2.84 15.28 7.70
N ARG A 319 4.01 15.91 7.90
CA ARG A 319 5.24 15.22 8.33
C ARG A 319 5.08 14.50 9.67
N VAL A 320 4.38 15.12 10.63
CA VAL A 320 4.09 14.49 11.93
C VAL A 320 3.16 13.30 11.75
N ALA A 321 2.06 13.47 11.00
CA ALA A 321 1.10 12.39 10.74
C ALA A 321 1.74 11.23 9.97
N TRP A 322 2.59 11.52 8.98
CA TRP A 322 3.36 10.52 8.24
C TRP A 322 4.33 9.76 9.16
N SER A 323 5.08 10.46 10.00
CA SER A 323 5.99 9.81 10.96
C SER A 323 5.25 8.88 11.91
N LEU A 324 4.07 9.29 12.40
CA LEU A 324 3.22 8.46 13.24
C LEU A 324 2.69 7.24 12.47
N TRP A 325 2.24 7.42 11.23
CA TRP A 325 1.78 6.33 10.37
C TRP A 325 2.87 5.29 10.11
N ILE A 326 4.08 5.74 9.77
CA ILE A 326 5.23 4.84 9.55
C ILE A 326 5.60 4.09 10.83
N PHE A 327 5.57 4.75 11.98
CA PHE A 327 5.80 4.09 13.27
C PHE A 327 4.77 2.99 13.57
N ILE A 328 3.48 3.27 13.37
CA ILE A 328 2.40 2.29 13.58
C ILE A 328 2.54 1.12 12.60
N THR A 329 2.75 1.41 11.31
CA THR A 329 2.98 0.39 10.28
C THR A 329 4.18 -0.48 10.62
N ALA A 330 5.31 0.11 11.02
CA ALA A 330 6.50 -0.62 11.42
C ALA A 330 6.20 -1.57 12.58
N LEU A 331 5.48 -1.10 13.61
CA LEU A 331 5.11 -1.92 14.76
C LEU A 331 4.23 -3.12 14.36
N ILE A 332 3.24 -2.92 13.48
CA ILE A 332 2.40 -4.01 12.97
C ILE A 332 3.24 -5.00 12.14
N CYS A 333 4.12 -4.51 11.27
CA CYS A 333 5.04 -5.34 10.48
C CYS A 333 5.98 -6.17 11.37
N PHE A 334 6.58 -5.56 12.40
CA PHE A 334 7.44 -6.26 13.36
C PHE A 334 6.67 -7.31 14.16
N ALA A 335 5.44 -7.01 14.59
CA ALA A 335 4.59 -7.98 15.25
C ALA A 335 4.28 -9.19 14.34
N ALA A 336 3.96 -8.96 13.07
CA ALA A 336 3.71 -10.01 12.09
C ALA A 336 4.94 -10.91 11.86
N VAL A 337 6.14 -10.32 11.75
CA VAL A 337 7.40 -11.08 11.63
C VAL A 337 7.71 -11.84 12.92
N ALA A 338 7.52 -11.22 14.09
CA ALA A 338 7.78 -11.85 15.38
C ALA A 338 6.90 -13.10 15.59
N LEU A 339 5.62 -13.05 15.21
CA LEU A 339 4.73 -14.21 15.28
C LEU A 339 5.24 -15.39 14.46
N LEU A 340 5.72 -15.14 13.24
CA LEU A 340 6.30 -16.19 12.38
C LEU A 340 7.66 -16.67 12.88
N ALA A 341 8.49 -15.79 13.45
CA ALA A 341 9.77 -16.16 14.03
C ALA A 341 9.59 -17.08 15.26
N LEU A 342 8.62 -16.78 16.13
CA LEU A 342 8.25 -17.65 17.25
C LEU A 342 7.76 -19.01 16.76
N GLN A 343 7.00 -19.04 15.66
CA GLN A 343 6.61 -20.29 15.04
C GLN A 343 7.83 -21.08 14.53
N ILE A 344 8.76 -20.47 13.81
CA ILE A 344 9.98 -21.14 13.32
C ILE A 344 10.77 -21.73 14.49
N ALA A 345 10.91 -20.98 15.60
CA ALA A 345 11.61 -21.48 16.78
C ALA A 345 10.95 -22.74 17.36
N LYS A 346 9.61 -22.78 17.37
CA LYS A 346 8.84 -23.95 17.80
C LYS A 346 9.01 -25.13 16.84
N ASP A 347 8.87 -24.89 15.53
CA ASP A 347 9.03 -25.92 14.50
C ASP A 347 10.46 -26.52 14.55
N VAL A 348 11.49 -25.71 14.84
CA VAL A 348 12.87 -26.18 15.06
C VAL A 348 12.99 -27.08 16.29
N GLU A 349 12.33 -26.73 17.41
CA GLU A 349 12.31 -27.56 18.60
C GLU A 349 11.67 -28.94 18.32
N ASP A 350 10.58 -28.94 17.57
CA ASP A 350 9.83 -30.14 17.19
C ASP A 350 10.65 -31.03 16.21
N ILE A 351 11.42 -30.42 15.29
CA ILE A 351 12.42 -31.13 14.46
C ILE A 351 13.52 -31.78 15.32
N VAL A 352 14.05 -31.07 16.32
CA VAL A 352 15.08 -31.60 17.24
C VAL A 352 14.57 -32.80 18.03
N ARG A 353 13.25 -32.84 18.31
CA ARG A 353 12.57 -33.99 18.95
C ARG A 353 12.32 -35.16 17.99
N GLY A 354 12.71 -35.05 16.72
CA GLY A 354 12.61 -36.12 15.72
C GLY A 354 11.43 -36.00 14.76
N GLN A 355 10.66 -34.90 14.79
CA GLN A 355 9.55 -34.67 13.85
C GLN A 355 10.08 -34.10 12.52
N HIS A 356 10.79 -34.93 11.75
CA HIS A 356 11.46 -34.51 10.51
C HIS A 356 10.51 -33.97 9.42
N ALA A 357 9.21 -34.34 9.46
CA ALA A 357 8.20 -33.82 8.55
C ALA A 357 8.11 -32.28 8.54
N GLU A 358 8.43 -31.63 9.67
CA GLU A 358 8.32 -30.18 9.85
C GLU A 358 9.45 -29.39 9.16
N ILE A 359 10.50 -30.07 8.67
CA ILE A 359 11.66 -29.42 8.03
C ILE A 359 11.21 -28.56 6.84
N LEU A 360 10.36 -29.11 5.96
CA LEU A 360 9.97 -28.39 4.75
C LEU A 360 9.08 -27.18 5.06
N GLY A 361 8.15 -27.32 6.02
CA GLY A 361 7.33 -26.21 6.51
C GLY A 361 8.17 -25.10 7.15
N THR A 362 9.21 -25.47 7.90
CA THR A 362 10.16 -24.52 8.52
C THR A 362 10.94 -23.75 7.47
N VAL A 363 11.44 -24.43 6.42
CA VAL A 363 12.16 -23.78 5.32
C VAL A 363 11.26 -22.79 4.57
N VAL A 364 10.03 -23.21 4.22
CA VAL A 364 9.06 -22.34 3.55
C VAL A 364 8.73 -21.09 4.39
N THR A 365 8.51 -21.28 5.70
CA THR A 365 8.24 -20.16 6.63
C THR A 365 9.45 -19.23 6.73
N GLY A 366 10.66 -19.79 6.85
CA GLY A 366 11.91 -19.03 6.91
C GLY A 366 12.15 -18.17 5.68
N VAL A 367 11.93 -18.72 4.48
CA VAL A 367 12.04 -17.95 3.22
C VAL A 367 11.03 -16.80 3.19
N ASN A 368 9.77 -17.03 3.58
CA ASN A 368 8.77 -15.97 3.63
C ASN A 368 9.13 -14.88 4.64
N VAL A 369 9.63 -15.25 5.83
CA VAL A 369 10.10 -14.28 6.84
C VAL A 369 11.26 -13.43 6.30
N LEU A 370 12.23 -14.03 5.62
CA LEU A 370 13.34 -13.28 5.01
C LEU A 370 12.85 -12.30 3.93
N CYS A 371 11.90 -12.71 3.09
CA CYS A 371 11.26 -11.83 2.11
C CYS A 371 10.50 -10.68 2.81
N MET A 372 9.72 -10.97 3.86
CA MET A 372 9.00 -9.96 4.65
C MET A 372 9.95 -8.94 5.26
N VAL A 373 11.03 -9.40 5.92
CA VAL A 373 12.05 -8.52 6.50
C VAL A 373 12.69 -7.65 5.43
N SER A 374 13.02 -8.22 4.27
CA SER A 374 13.61 -7.47 3.15
C SER A 374 12.67 -6.36 2.66
N VAL A 375 11.39 -6.67 2.44
CA VAL A 375 10.37 -5.70 2.03
C VAL A 375 10.17 -4.61 3.09
N ILE A 376 10.10 -4.99 4.38
CA ILE A 376 9.97 -4.03 5.48
C ILE A 376 11.17 -3.09 5.53
N LEU A 377 12.39 -3.61 5.42
CA LEU A 377 13.60 -2.79 5.47
C LEU A 377 13.68 -1.81 4.29
N ILE A 378 13.33 -2.27 3.07
CA ILE A 378 13.25 -1.39 1.90
C ILE A 378 12.18 -0.32 2.11
N PHE A 379 10.98 -0.72 2.55
CA PHE A 379 9.89 0.21 2.83
C PHE A 379 10.26 1.26 3.88
N LEU A 380 10.87 0.87 5.00
CA LEU A 380 11.29 1.79 6.05
C LEU A 380 12.43 2.71 5.61
N TYR A 381 13.34 2.20 4.78
CA TYR A 381 14.41 3.00 4.20
C TYR A 381 13.83 4.09 3.27
N ASP A 382 12.90 3.73 2.39
CA ASP A 382 12.28 4.68 1.45
C ASP A 382 11.30 5.65 2.14
N ALA A 383 10.66 5.22 3.24
CA ALA A 383 9.72 6.05 4.00
C ALA A 383 10.40 7.16 4.80
N TRP A 384 11.71 7.05 5.06
CA TRP A 384 12.48 8.02 5.82
C TRP A 384 13.50 8.72 4.91
N PRO A 385 13.23 9.94 4.42
CA PRO A 385 14.16 10.65 3.56
C PRO A 385 15.47 10.85 4.31
N SER A 386 16.54 10.22 3.81
CA SER A 386 17.87 10.37 4.37
C SER A 386 18.26 11.85 4.29
N ARG A 387 18.60 12.46 5.43
CA ARG A 387 19.02 13.88 5.52
C ARG A 387 20.29 14.21 4.72
N SER A 388 20.91 13.23 4.06
CA SER A 388 22.04 13.37 3.16
C SER A 388 21.51 13.74 1.77
N THR A 389 21.72 14.91 1.20
CA THR A 389 22.86 15.83 1.31
C THR A 389 22.38 17.22 0.95
N SER A 390 22.34 18.14 1.90
CA SER A 390 22.36 19.57 1.60
C SER A 390 23.74 19.89 1.02
N VAL A 391 23.83 19.93 -0.32
CA VAL A 391 24.90 20.64 -1.05
C VAL A 391 24.55 22.11 -1.08
#